data_AF-A0A1F1L657-F1
#
_entry.id   AF-A0A1F1L657-F1
#
_cell.length_a   1.000
_cell.length_b   1.000
_cell.length_c   1.000
_cell.angle_alpha   90.00
_cell.angle_beta   90.00
_cell.angle_gamma   90.00
#
_symmetry.space_group_name_H-M   'P 1'
#
loop_
_entity.id
_entity.type
_entity.pdbx_description
1 polymer ?
#
loop_
_entity_poly.entity_id
_entity_poly.type
_entity_poly.pdbx_seq_one_letter_code
_entity_poly.pdbx_strand_id
1 'polypeptide(L)'
;MRYTIIKNSHLGIGLFVIELIISMACFNELLELLPIKIHPAIRLIICIVLGIIMFLNFFSSKIGWAIISLFYSSVWTIAIWNIVKYFTDNDKIWMVIVSGVTFIISIIAHLGASLDSGYDYEVTDEN
;
A
#
# COMPACT_ATOMS: atom_id res chain seq x y z
N MET A 1 10.33 -42.47 -2.30
CA MET A 1 9.56 -41.26 -2.61
C MET A 1 9.90 -40.20 -1.59
N ARG A 2 10.71 -39.23 -1.99
CA ARG A 2 11.14 -38.13 -1.14
C ARG A 2 10.42 -36.90 -1.68
N TYR A 3 9.58 -36.30 -0.85
CA TYR A 3 8.84 -35.10 -1.21
C TYR A 3 9.64 -33.89 -0.76
N THR A 4 9.91 -32.99 -1.71
CA THR A 4 10.62 -31.74 -1.45
C THR A 4 9.57 -30.63 -1.43
N ILE A 5 9.37 -30.04 -0.25
CA ILE A 5 8.45 -28.92 -0.06
C ILE A 5 9.26 -27.64 -0.22
N ILE A 6 9.07 -26.93 -1.34
CA ILE A 6 9.77 -25.68 -1.63
C ILE A 6 8.83 -24.52 -1.33
N LYS A 7 9.33 -23.56 -0.54
CA LYS A 7 8.63 -22.30 -0.25
C LYS A 7 8.94 -21.30 -1.34
N ASN A 8 7.94 -20.91 -2.13
CA ASN A 8 8.12 -19.87 -3.14
C ASN A 8 8.28 -18.48 -2.51
N SER A 9 9.12 -17.65 -3.14
CA SER A 9 9.36 -16.25 -2.77
C SER A 9 8.47 -15.37 -3.65
N HIS A 10 7.47 -14.73 -3.04
CA HIS A 10 6.52 -13.90 -3.79
C HIS A 10 7.14 -12.54 -4.14
N LEU A 11 7.11 -12.21 -5.44
CA LEU A 11 7.44 -10.90 -6.03
C LEU A 11 6.68 -9.73 -5.35
N GLY A 12 5.55 -10.02 -4.71
CA GLY A 12 4.71 -9.04 -3.99
C GLY A 12 5.39 -8.36 -2.80
N ILE A 13 6.39 -8.99 -2.15
CA ILE A 13 7.07 -8.37 -1.00
C ILE A 13 7.94 -7.19 -1.44
N GLY A 14 8.63 -7.31 -2.59
CA GLY A 14 9.45 -6.24 -3.14
C GLY A 14 8.60 -5.04 -3.58
N LEU A 15 7.47 -5.31 -4.23
CA LEU A 15 6.49 -4.28 -4.60
C LEU A 15 5.91 -3.57 -3.38
N PHE A 16 5.57 -4.32 -2.33
CA PHE A 16 5.03 -3.77 -1.09
C PHE A 16 5.98 -2.77 -0.40
N VAL A 17 7.28 -3.06 -0.39
CA VAL A 17 8.29 -2.14 0.19
C VAL A 17 8.37 -0.83 -0.61
N ILE A 18 8.34 -0.90 -1.94
CA ILE A 18 8.33 0.29 -2.80
C ILE A 18 7.05 1.10 -2.56
N GLU A 19 5.89 0.43 -2.51
CA GLU A 19 4.62 1.06 -2.21
C GLU A 19 4.67 1.76 -0.83
N LEU A 20 5.23 1.11 0.20
CA LEU A 20 5.40 1.68 1.55
C LEU A 20 6.20 2.98 1.53
N ILE A 21 7.31 3.01 0.80
CA ILE A 21 8.13 4.22 0.68
C ILE A 21 7.30 5.35 0.05
N ILE A 22 6.58 5.06 -1.04
CA ILE A 22 5.76 6.08 -1.73
C ILE A 22 4.61 6.57 -0.84
N SER A 23 3.94 5.66 -0.13
CA SER A 23 2.84 6.04 0.78
C SER A 23 3.32 6.84 1.98
N MET A 24 4.53 6.58 2.49
CA MET A 24 5.14 7.42 3.52
C MET A 24 5.47 8.82 3.00
N ALA A 25 5.92 8.95 1.75
CA ALA A 25 6.15 10.25 1.12
C ALA A 25 4.84 11.06 0.97
N CYS A 26 3.78 10.43 0.47
CA CYS A 26 2.46 11.06 0.37
C CYS A 26 1.87 11.40 1.75
N PHE A 27 2.10 10.57 2.78
CA PHE A 27 1.65 10.87 4.13
C PHE A 27 2.42 12.05 4.74
N ASN A 28 3.71 12.20 4.43
CA ASN A 28 4.48 13.37 4.84
C ASN A 28 3.92 14.66 4.21
N GLU A 29 3.56 14.64 2.93
CA GLU A 29 2.88 15.77 2.27
C GLU A 29 1.51 16.06 2.91
N LEU A 30 0.74 15.02 3.26
CA LEU A 30 -0.53 15.17 3.97
C LEU A 30 -0.34 15.83 5.36
N LEU A 31 0.70 15.47 6.09
CA LEU A 31 1.04 16.10 7.37
C LEU A 31 1.45 17.57 7.20
N GLU A 32 1.99 17.96 6.06
CA GLU A 32 2.31 19.36 5.73
C GLU A 32 1.07 20.19 5.38
N LEU A 33 -0.04 19.54 4.98
CA LEU A 33 -1.33 20.19 4.77
C LEU A 33 -2.09 20.46 6.08
N LEU A 34 -1.69 19.84 7.20
CA LEU A 34 -2.28 20.13 8.50
C LEU A 34 -1.86 21.53 8.99
N PRO A 35 -2.76 22.30 9.61
CA PRO A 35 -2.46 23.65 10.12
C PRO A 35 -1.46 23.65 11.30
N ILE A 36 -1.06 22.47 11.77
CA ILE A 36 -0.13 22.29 12.89
C ILE A 36 1.29 22.28 12.33
N LYS A 37 2.10 23.29 12.69
CA LYS A 37 3.53 23.31 12.38
C LYS A 37 4.29 22.27 13.21
N ILE A 38 4.35 21.04 12.72
CA ILE A 38 5.18 19.97 13.28
C ILE A 38 6.61 20.15 12.76
N HIS A 39 7.60 20.08 13.65
CA HIS A 39 9.02 20.15 13.28
C HIS A 39 9.39 19.01 12.31
N PRO A 40 10.18 19.25 11.23
CA PRO A 40 10.48 18.23 10.21
C PRO A 40 11.06 16.93 10.78
N ALA A 41 11.94 17.03 11.78
CA ALA A 41 12.51 15.85 12.45
C ALA A 41 11.45 15.00 13.19
N ILE A 42 10.46 15.64 13.83
CA ILE A 42 9.38 14.94 14.53
C ILE A 42 8.46 14.25 13.52
N ARG A 43 8.18 14.93 12.40
CA ARG A 43 7.39 14.38 11.30
C ARG A 43 8.04 13.13 10.70
N LEU A 44 9.36 13.17 10.47
CA LEU A 44 10.13 12.02 10.01
C LEU A 44 10.03 10.83 10.98
N ILE A 45 10.16 11.07 12.29
CA ILE A 45 10.03 10.02 13.31
C ILE A 45 8.62 9.40 13.28
N ILE A 46 7.58 10.23 13.18
CA ILE A 46 6.18 9.77 13.06
C ILE A 46 6.00 8.87 11.83
N CYS A 47 6.51 9.28 10.67
CA CYS A 47 6.46 8.49 9.44
C CYS A 47 7.19 7.15 9.58
N ILE A 48 8.39 7.13 10.18
CA ILE A 48 9.15 5.89 10.41
C ILE A 48 8.36 4.93 11.32
N VAL A 49 7.83 5.42 12.44
CA VAL A 49 7.05 4.61 13.39
C VAL A 49 5.79 4.06 12.73
N LEU A 50 5.05 4.88 11.98
CA LEU A 50 3.88 4.44 11.24
C LEU A 50 4.24 3.38 10.18
N GLY A 51 5.33 3.57 9.43
CA GLY A 51 5.80 2.60 8.46
C GLY A 51 6.10 1.23 9.08
N ILE A 52 6.75 1.21 10.26
CA ILE A 52 7.02 -0.02 11.00
C ILE A 52 5.71 -0.70 11.44
N ILE A 53 4.77 0.06 12.00
CA ILE A 53 3.47 -0.48 12.45
C ILE A 53 2.69 -1.06 11.26
N MET A 54 2.68 -0.36 10.13
CA MET A 54 2.00 -0.81 8.91
C MET A 54 2.63 -2.09 8.36
N PHE A 55 3.95 -2.15 8.32
CA PHE A 55 4.69 -3.34 7.91
C PHE A 55 4.34 -4.53 8.82
N LEU A 56 4.43 -4.37 10.14
CA LEU A 56 4.09 -5.44 11.08
C LEU A 56 2.65 -5.92 10.95
N ASN A 57 1.68 -5.01 10.77
CA ASN A 57 0.27 -5.36 10.60
C ASN A 57 0.00 -6.10 9.29
N PHE A 58 0.67 -5.72 8.20
CA PHE A 58 0.57 -6.39 6.92
C PHE A 58 1.01 -7.87 7.00
N PHE A 59 2.11 -8.14 7.71
CA PHE A 59 2.64 -9.50 7.86
C PHE A 59 1.97 -10.32 8.97
N SER A 60 1.27 -9.68 9.90
CA SER A 60 0.71 -10.36 11.08
C SER A 60 -0.56 -11.16 10.78
N SER A 61 -1.44 -10.68 9.89
CA SER A 61 -2.71 -11.37 9.62
C SER A 61 -3.35 -10.97 8.29
N LYS A 62 -4.23 -11.84 7.77
CA LYS A 62 -5.06 -11.55 6.58
C LYS A 62 -5.94 -10.31 6.77
N ILE A 63 -6.44 -10.08 7.98
CA ILE A 63 -7.21 -8.89 8.34
C ILE A 63 -6.31 -7.64 8.31
N GLY A 64 -5.10 -7.73 8.89
CA GLY A 64 -4.12 -6.66 8.88
C GLY A 64 -3.73 -6.26 7.46
N TRP A 65 -3.50 -7.23 6.58
CA TRP A 65 -3.25 -6.98 5.17
C TRP A 65 -4.40 -6.23 4.47
N ALA A 66 -5.67 -6.57 4.74
CA ALA A 66 -6.82 -5.88 4.14
C ALA A 66 -6.93 -4.42 4.63
N ILE A 67 -6.69 -4.21 5.93
CA ILE A 67 -6.66 -2.87 6.54
C ILE A 67 -5.55 -2.03 5.92
N ILE A 68 -4.36 -2.60 5.75
CA ILE A 68 -3.23 -1.89 5.16
C ILE A 68 -3.51 -1.58 3.69
N SER A 69 -4.03 -2.53 2.92
CA SER A 69 -4.41 -2.33 1.51
C SER A 69 -5.44 -1.20 1.31
N LEU A 70 -6.42 -1.08 2.23
CA LEU A 70 -7.37 0.03 2.25
C LEU A 70 -6.69 1.37 2.52
N PHE A 71 -5.78 1.40 3.49
CA PHE A 71 -5.01 2.61 3.80
C PHE A 71 -4.19 3.07 2.60
N TYR A 72 -3.46 2.15 1.96
CA TYR A 72 -2.69 2.42 0.73
C TYR A 72 -3.53 3.01 -0.38
N SER A 73 -4.65 2.34 -0.69
CA SER A 73 -5.54 2.77 -1.76
C SER A 73 -6.09 4.17 -1.49
N SER A 74 -6.35 4.50 -0.22
CA SER A 74 -6.80 5.83 0.21
C SER A 74 -5.71 6.89 0.01
N VAL A 75 -4.46 6.61 0.37
CA VAL A 75 -3.33 7.55 0.18
C VAL A 75 -3.11 7.85 -1.30
N TRP A 76 -3.09 6.81 -2.15
CA TRP A 76 -2.97 6.99 -3.61
C TRP A 76 -4.13 7.78 -4.20
N THR A 77 -5.35 7.55 -3.70
CA THR A 77 -6.53 8.29 -4.13
C THR A 77 -6.40 9.78 -3.82
N ILE A 78 -5.86 10.14 -2.65
CA ILE A 78 -5.61 11.53 -2.27
C ILE A 78 -4.51 12.15 -3.15
N ALA A 79 -3.44 11.41 -3.44
CA ALA A 79 -2.37 11.89 -4.31
C ALA A 79 -2.89 12.19 -5.73
N ILE A 80 -3.63 11.25 -6.33
CA ILE A 80 -4.24 11.41 -7.64
C ILE A 80 -5.28 12.54 -7.63
N TRP A 81 -6.07 12.67 -6.56
CA TRP A 81 -7.00 13.78 -6.39
C TRP A 81 -6.32 15.14 -6.52
N ASN A 82 -5.16 15.32 -5.87
CA ASN A 82 -4.41 16.57 -5.95
C ASN A 82 -3.81 16.82 -7.34
N ILE A 83 -3.34 15.76 -8.02
CA ILE A 83 -2.83 15.85 -9.40
C ILE A 83 -3.97 16.25 -10.36
N VAL A 84 -5.10 15.55 -10.29
CA VAL A 84 -6.24 15.82 -11.17
C VAL A 84 -6.78 17.22 -10.92
N LYS A 85 -6.89 17.65 -9.65
CA LYS A 85 -7.28 19.01 -9.29
C LYS A 85 -6.45 20.08 -9.99
N TYR A 86 -5.13 19.85 -10.09
CA TYR A 86 -4.21 20.76 -10.77
C TYR A 86 -4.46 20.82 -12.30
N PHE A 87 -4.77 19.68 -12.92
CA PHE A 87 -4.97 19.60 -14.37
C PHE A 87 -6.40 19.93 -14.85
N THR A 88 -7.41 19.81 -13.98
CA THR A 88 -8.82 20.02 -14.35
C THR A 88 -9.38 21.34 -13.84
N ASP A 89 -8.53 22.26 -13.39
CA ASP A 89 -8.93 23.53 -12.75
C ASP A 89 -10.02 23.33 -11.69
N ASN A 90 -9.85 22.29 -10.87
CA ASN A 90 -10.77 21.93 -9.77
C ASN A 90 -12.17 21.46 -10.22
N ASP A 91 -12.32 20.89 -11.43
CA ASP A 91 -13.54 20.19 -11.84
C ASP A 91 -13.79 18.94 -10.96
N LYS A 92 -14.83 19.04 -10.14
CA LYS A 92 -15.22 18.02 -9.16
C LYS A 92 -15.60 16.68 -9.80
N ILE A 93 -16.17 16.69 -11.00
CA ILE A 93 -16.62 15.45 -11.67
C ILE A 93 -15.39 14.63 -12.06
N TRP A 94 -14.45 15.25 -12.77
CA TRP A 94 -13.21 14.58 -13.19
C TRP A 94 -12.35 14.15 -12.00
N MET A 95 -12.26 14.98 -10.96
CA MET A 95 -11.55 14.63 -9.73
C MET A 95 -12.13 13.38 -9.06
N VAL A 96 -13.45 13.27 -8.95
CA VAL A 96 -14.11 12.08 -8.37
C VAL A 96 -13.94 10.86 -9.25
N ILE A 97 -14.12 10.98 -10.57
CA ILE A 97 -14.01 9.85 -11.51
C ILE A 97 -12.60 9.26 -11.48
N VAL A 98 -11.57 10.08 -11.69
CA VAL A 98 -10.19 9.58 -11.83
C VAL A 98 -9.67 9.04 -10.50
N SER A 99 -9.94 9.73 -9.39
CA SER A 99 -9.52 9.27 -8.06
C SER A 99 -10.29 8.00 -7.64
N GLY A 100 -11.59 7.94 -7.90
CA GLY A 100 -12.41 6.76 -7.60
C GLY A 100 -12.01 5.53 -8.41
N VAL A 101 -11.73 5.68 -9.70
CA VAL A 101 -11.19 4.59 -10.54
C VAL A 101 -9.83 4.13 -10.01
N THR A 102 -8.95 5.06 -9.63
CA THR A 102 -7.65 4.72 -9.06
C THR A 102 -7.78 3.95 -7.74
N PHE A 103 -8.68 4.37 -6.85
CA PHE A 103 -8.98 3.64 -5.61
C PHE A 103 -9.39 2.18 -5.90
N ILE A 104 -10.33 1.99 -6.84
CA ILE A 104 -10.86 0.67 -7.19
C ILE A 104 -9.76 -0.22 -7.78
N ILE A 105 -8.96 0.30 -8.72
CA ILE A 105 -7.85 -0.46 -9.31
C ILE A 105 -6.82 -0.83 -8.23
N SER A 106 -6.44 0.14 -7.39
CA SER A 106 -5.48 -0.07 -6.32
C SER A 106 -5.95 -1.15 -5.34
N ILE A 107 -7.20 -1.06 -4.87
CA ILE A 107 -7.72 -2.02 -3.89
C ILE A 107 -7.91 -3.40 -4.53
N ILE A 108 -8.34 -3.51 -5.79
CA ILE A 108 -8.44 -4.80 -6.48
C ILE A 108 -7.05 -5.42 -6.69
N ALA A 109 -6.05 -4.63 -7.08
CA ALA A 109 -4.69 -5.11 -7.28
C ALA A 109 -4.08 -5.62 -5.97
N HIS A 110 -4.23 -4.83 -4.90
CA HIS A 110 -3.82 -5.26 -3.57
C HIS A 110 -4.58 -6.53 -3.19
N LEU A 111 -5.92 -6.51 -3.27
CA LEU A 111 -6.74 -7.63 -2.79
C LEU A 111 -6.55 -8.93 -3.61
N GLY A 112 -6.26 -8.81 -4.91
CA GLY A 112 -5.99 -9.91 -5.82
C GLY A 112 -4.63 -10.57 -5.57
N ALA A 113 -3.64 -9.83 -5.10
CA ALA A 113 -2.35 -10.38 -4.67
C ALA A 113 -2.47 -11.29 -3.41
N SER A 114 -3.63 -11.33 -2.75
CA SER A 114 -3.89 -12.13 -1.53
C SER A 114 -4.12 -13.60 -1.75
N LEU A 115 -4.49 -13.98 -2.98
CA LEU A 115 -4.74 -15.38 -3.33
C LEU A 115 -3.46 -16.22 -3.21
N ASP A 116 -2.30 -15.57 -3.10
CA ASP A 116 -0.95 -16.15 -2.93
C ASP A 116 -0.40 -16.08 -1.49
N SER A 117 -1.22 -15.68 -0.49
CA SER A 117 -0.77 -15.58 0.92
C SER A 117 -0.88 -16.89 1.71
N GLY A 118 -1.49 -17.92 1.12
CA GLY A 118 -1.34 -19.28 1.61
C GLY A 118 -0.03 -19.78 1.06
N TYR A 119 0.96 -20.04 1.92
CA TYR A 119 2.22 -20.69 1.54
C TYR A 119 2.03 -21.64 0.35
N ASP A 120 2.47 -21.22 -0.83
CA ASP A 120 2.50 -22.09 -2.00
C ASP A 120 3.64 -23.07 -1.75
N TYR A 121 3.26 -24.19 -1.16
CA TYR A 121 4.12 -25.35 -1.04
C TYR A 121 4.05 -26.08 -2.38
N GLU A 122 5.06 -25.90 -3.22
CA GLU A 122 5.25 -26.81 -4.33
C GLU A 122 5.75 -28.14 -3.77
N VAL A 123 4.92 -29.18 -3.91
CA VAL A 123 5.30 -30.56 -3.62
C VAL A 123 5.88 -31.14 -4.90
N THR A 124 7.21 -31.24 -4.93
CA THR A 124 7.91 -31.93 -6.02
C THR A 124 8.27 -33.34 -5.56
N ASP A 125 8.00 -34.33 -6.42
CA ASP A 125 8.36 -35.72 -6.20
C ASP A 125 9.70 -36.00 -6.87
N GLU A 126 10.72 -36.29 -6.07
CA GLU A 126 12.02 -36.74 -6.58
C GLU A 126 11.92 -38.23 -6.93
N ASN A 127 11.66 -38.52 -8.21
CA ASN A 127 11.98 -39.82 -8.84
C ASN A 127 13.43 -39.84 -9.30
#